data_AF-A0A224XLP7-F1
#
_entry.id   AF-A0A224XLP7-F1
#
_cell.length_a   1.000
_cell.length_b   1.000
_cell.length_c   1.000
_cell.angle_alpha   90.00
_cell.angle_beta   90.00
_cell.angle_gamma   90.00
#
_symmetry.space_group_name_H-M   'P 1'
#
loop_
_entity.id
_entity.type
_entity.pdbx_description
1 polymer ?
#
loop_
_entity_poly.entity_id
_entity_poly.type
_entity_poly.pdbx_seq_one_letter_code
_entity_poly.pdbx_strand_id
1 'polypeptide(L)'
;AFDSVDHNSLFLKLFNLGVSSKFINTLKSLYSQASSAIRCKDGISDFFRVTNGVRQGCLLGPILFSLFLDDLPLALEGGVRISGVVFKILMYADDVVLLADNPTTLKRNIKLLESYCDLWNLSLNLNKSKIIVFRKGGRLASSERWLYKGSPVEVVNQYKYLGVLLTTRLSMTSHLKDRISSAKFGINRFWADFIANNLVPPSAKYTFFNAVSRAVVCYACQVWGFQRYEELEKFHRFFIKKVFKLPSVTPNYMLPIETSTTLIKVFTFSLHFRYCLRILNLPDYRLPKILALEIIKNKTFWFKHWSSLAQRYSCEFDSSMSNVSSWRVQLAAIAERIRDHHLEESVELARGSTRFLLYKELDYSVKPCSLMSNSVDLTLSQLGWLFRLRGELLYLNYTPWVERSNSQCSLCNSHAREDVFHFLAECSILSELRSLYVGCNKLSRSQLMSFLNGENSIGIVNFARHAWQFRYNLTYFTLRCKKQSNGNEKLTFNCTQRIPGNDKINIQFPLEVTILGTDYNNYAIMYRCIKLPELLGGSFEDNLLVLHRDNSKTEDDDTTISNILQGQGLKLESLKSRKGVECPPLPPSEKNF
;
A
#
# COMPACT_ATOMS: atom_id res chain seq x y z
N ALA A 1 -15.75 -35.28 11.04
CA ALA A 1 -14.79 -36.05 11.84
C ALA A 1 -15.18 -36.07 13.31
N PHE A 2 -15.41 -34.93 13.95
CA PHE A 2 -15.87 -34.90 15.35
C PHE A 2 -17.20 -35.65 15.55
N ASP A 3 -18.13 -35.51 14.61
CA ASP A 3 -19.47 -36.13 14.71
C ASP A 3 -19.49 -37.64 14.37
N SER A 4 -18.38 -38.20 13.89
CA SER A 4 -18.30 -39.60 13.44
C SER A 4 -17.65 -40.54 14.46
N VAL A 5 -17.20 -40.03 15.61
CA VAL A 5 -16.54 -40.86 16.63
C VAL A 5 -17.57 -41.75 17.32
N ASP A 6 -17.48 -43.06 17.13
CA ASP A 6 -18.29 -44.02 17.88
C ASP A 6 -17.93 -43.98 19.38
N HIS A 7 -18.93 -43.84 20.24
CA HIS A 7 -18.72 -43.67 21.68
C HIS A 7 -18.10 -44.91 22.32
N ASN A 8 -18.53 -46.11 21.93
CA ASN A 8 -18.00 -47.36 22.49
C ASN A 8 -16.52 -47.53 22.11
N SER A 9 -16.19 -47.28 20.86
CA SER A 9 -14.82 -47.25 20.34
C SER A 9 -13.96 -46.25 21.10
N LEU A 10 -14.47 -45.04 21.36
CA LEU A 10 -13.78 -44.03 22.17
C LEU A 10 -13.50 -44.55 23.58
N PHE A 11 -14.48 -45.11 24.27
CA PHE A 11 -14.29 -45.63 25.62
C PHE A 11 -13.30 -46.79 25.66
N LEU A 12 -13.32 -47.68 24.66
CA LEU A 12 -12.37 -48.76 24.51
C LEU A 12 -10.94 -48.22 24.32
N LYS A 13 -10.74 -47.24 23.44
CA LYS A 13 -9.42 -46.61 23.23
C LYS A 13 -8.91 -45.94 24.50
N LEU A 14 -9.77 -45.18 25.21
CA LEU A 14 -9.39 -44.56 26.48
C LEU A 14 -9.00 -45.61 27.53
N PHE A 15 -9.73 -46.72 27.61
CA PHE A 15 -9.39 -47.83 28.49
C PHE A 15 -8.02 -48.42 28.14
N ASN A 16 -7.75 -48.66 26.87
CA ASN A 16 -6.46 -49.18 26.39
C ASN A 16 -5.29 -48.22 26.62
N LEU A 17 -5.56 -46.91 26.65
CA LEU A 17 -4.59 -45.87 27.03
C LEU A 17 -4.34 -45.79 28.55
N GLY A 18 -5.04 -46.60 29.36
CA GLY A 18 -4.89 -46.64 30.81
C GLY A 18 -5.71 -45.58 31.55
N VAL A 19 -6.69 -44.95 30.90
CA VAL A 19 -7.59 -44.00 31.57
C VAL A 19 -8.47 -44.73 32.58
N SER A 20 -8.57 -44.20 33.80
CA SER A 20 -9.31 -44.86 34.89
C SER A 20 -10.77 -45.15 34.53
N SER A 21 -11.25 -46.34 34.91
CA SER A 21 -12.64 -46.76 34.67
C SER A 21 -13.65 -45.79 35.30
N LYS A 22 -13.31 -45.16 36.43
CA LYS A 22 -14.14 -44.11 37.05
C LYS A 22 -14.37 -42.93 36.11
N PHE A 23 -13.30 -42.43 35.50
CA PHE A 23 -13.39 -41.32 34.55
C PHE A 23 -14.13 -41.71 33.27
N ILE A 24 -13.87 -42.91 32.74
CA ILE A 24 -14.60 -43.43 31.57
C ILE A 24 -16.09 -43.55 31.86
N ASN A 25 -16.48 -44.01 33.06
CA ASN A 25 -17.89 -44.08 33.46
C ASN A 25 -18.54 -42.69 33.57
N THR A 26 -17.81 -41.68 34.05
CA THR A 26 -18.27 -40.29 34.02
C THR A 26 -18.51 -39.81 32.59
N LEU A 27 -17.59 -40.11 31.66
CA LEU A 27 -17.78 -39.78 30.24
C LEU A 27 -18.97 -40.53 29.64
N LYS A 28 -19.13 -41.83 29.92
CA LYS A 28 -20.29 -42.61 29.51
C LYS A 28 -21.59 -41.97 29.98
N SER A 29 -21.66 -41.57 31.25
CA SER A 29 -22.82 -40.87 31.80
C SER A 29 -23.10 -39.57 31.03
N LEU A 30 -22.06 -38.76 30.79
CA LEU A 30 -22.15 -37.50 30.03
C LEU A 30 -22.70 -37.67 28.61
N TYR A 31 -22.30 -38.74 27.91
CA TYR A 31 -22.74 -39.01 26.53
C TYR A 31 -24.06 -39.79 26.46
N SER A 32 -24.41 -40.58 27.48
CA SER A 32 -25.54 -41.53 27.44
C SER A 32 -26.91 -40.89 27.21
N GLN A 33 -27.11 -39.66 27.69
CA GLN A 33 -28.37 -38.90 27.59
C GLN A 33 -28.25 -37.66 26.70
N ALA A 34 -27.18 -37.55 25.91
CA ALA A 34 -26.99 -36.42 25.01
C ALA A 34 -28.07 -36.42 23.91
N SER A 35 -28.76 -35.29 23.74
CA SER A 35 -29.70 -35.03 22.66
C SER A 35 -29.38 -33.71 21.98
N SER A 36 -29.76 -33.59 20.71
CA SER A 36 -29.57 -32.41 19.87
C SER A 36 -30.85 -32.08 19.12
N ALA A 37 -31.01 -30.83 18.73
CA ALA A 37 -32.07 -30.34 17.85
C ALA A 37 -31.47 -29.32 16.87
N ILE A 38 -32.07 -29.19 15.69
CA ILE A 38 -31.60 -28.27 14.63
C ILE A 38 -32.44 -26.99 14.70
N ARG A 39 -31.78 -25.83 14.80
CA ARG A 39 -32.44 -24.54 14.65
C ARG A 39 -32.51 -24.18 13.16
N CYS A 40 -33.72 -24.19 12.63
CA CYS A 40 -34.05 -23.76 11.27
C CYS A 40 -34.70 -22.37 11.28
N LYS A 41 -34.98 -21.83 10.10
CA LYS A 41 -35.66 -20.53 9.96
C LYS A 41 -37.06 -20.53 10.59
N ASP A 42 -37.74 -21.68 10.56
CA ASP A 42 -39.11 -21.88 11.02
C ASP A 42 -39.21 -22.33 12.49
N GLY A 43 -38.08 -22.48 13.20
CA GLY A 43 -38.07 -22.88 14.61
C GLY A 43 -36.99 -23.89 14.96
N ILE A 44 -37.20 -24.62 16.06
CA ILE A 44 -36.32 -25.69 16.54
C ILE A 44 -36.98 -27.04 16.19
N SER A 45 -36.23 -27.96 15.61
CA SER A 45 -36.71 -29.33 15.33
C SER A 45 -36.99 -30.10 16.63
N ASP A 46 -37.64 -31.26 16.50
CA ASP A 46 -37.67 -32.22 17.60
C ASP A 46 -36.26 -32.64 18.02
N PHE A 47 -36.13 -33.00 19.30
CA PHE A 47 -34.89 -33.51 19.86
C PHE A 47 -34.66 -34.95 19.38
N PHE A 48 -33.43 -35.23 18.96
CA PHE A 48 -32.96 -36.57 18.64
C PHE A 48 -31.75 -36.94 19.49
N ARG A 49 -31.59 -38.23 19.77
CA ARG A 49 -30.49 -38.74 20.58
C ARG A 49 -29.18 -38.71 19.80
N VAL A 50 -28.09 -38.31 20.47
CA VAL A 50 -26.74 -38.32 19.91
C VAL A 50 -26.11 -39.68 20.20
N THR A 51 -25.91 -40.48 19.15
CA THR A 51 -25.32 -41.83 19.25
C THR A 51 -23.83 -41.86 18.89
N ASN A 52 -23.36 -40.88 18.15
CA ASN A 52 -21.98 -40.74 17.72
C ASN A 52 -21.51 -39.30 17.90
N GLY A 53 -20.20 -39.17 18.02
CA GLY A 53 -19.49 -37.91 17.94
C GLY A 53 -19.10 -37.34 19.30
N VAL A 54 -17.98 -36.64 19.30
CA VAL A 54 -17.57 -35.80 20.43
C VAL A 54 -18.24 -34.43 20.31
N ARG A 55 -18.70 -33.88 21.44
CA ARG A 55 -19.50 -32.65 21.42
C ARG A 55 -18.66 -31.44 20.98
N GLN A 56 -18.97 -30.86 19.82
CA GLN A 56 -18.34 -29.63 19.36
C GLN A 56 -18.65 -28.47 20.33
N GLY A 57 -17.64 -27.65 20.63
CA GLY A 57 -17.73 -26.60 21.66
C GLY A 57 -17.56 -27.09 23.11
N CYS A 58 -17.49 -28.41 23.35
CA CYS A 58 -17.10 -28.95 24.65
C CYS A 58 -15.58 -28.84 24.85
N LEU A 59 -15.14 -28.49 26.06
CA LEU A 59 -13.72 -28.42 26.43
C LEU A 59 -12.98 -29.75 26.22
N LEU A 60 -13.65 -30.88 26.48
CA LEU A 60 -13.05 -32.22 26.34
C LEU A 60 -13.09 -32.74 24.90
N GLY A 61 -13.97 -32.24 24.05
CA GLY A 61 -14.18 -32.77 22.69
C GLY A 61 -12.88 -32.89 21.88
N PRO A 62 -12.06 -31.83 21.77
CA PRO A 62 -10.80 -31.87 21.02
C PRO A 62 -9.76 -32.85 21.58
N ILE A 63 -9.68 -32.98 22.91
CA ILE A 63 -8.76 -33.91 23.56
C ILE A 63 -9.20 -35.35 23.32
N LEU A 64 -10.50 -35.63 23.50
CA LEU A 64 -11.07 -36.95 23.23
C LEU A 64 -10.85 -37.37 21.78
N PHE A 65 -11.02 -36.45 20.83
CA PHE A 65 -10.74 -36.72 19.41
C PHE A 65 -9.25 -37.00 19.16
N SER A 66 -8.35 -36.22 19.76
CA SER A 66 -6.90 -36.46 19.65
C SER A 66 -6.51 -37.83 20.20
N LEU A 67 -7.01 -38.20 21.39
CA LEU A 67 -6.76 -39.50 22.02
C LEU A 67 -7.34 -40.66 21.19
N PHE A 68 -8.47 -40.43 20.51
CA PHE A 68 -9.06 -41.42 19.63
C PHE A 68 -8.16 -41.77 18.43
N LEU A 69 -7.38 -40.82 17.91
CA LEU A 69 -6.48 -41.02 16.77
C LEU A 69 -5.01 -41.27 17.16
N ASP A 70 -4.70 -41.31 18.46
CA ASP A 70 -3.31 -41.36 18.96
C ASP A 70 -2.55 -42.63 18.51
N ASP A 71 -3.27 -43.73 18.29
CA ASP A 71 -2.74 -45.01 17.84
C ASP A 71 -2.60 -45.14 16.30
N LEU A 72 -3.16 -44.21 15.51
CA LEU A 72 -3.05 -44.23 14.04
C LEU A 72 -1.60 -44.26 13.54
N PRO A 73 -0.65 -43.48 14.09
CA PRO A 73 0.76 -43.54 13.67
C PRO A 73 1.41 -44.93 13.85
N LEU A 74 0.92 -45.75 14.78
CA LEU A 74 1.43 -47.11 15.03
C LEU A 74 0.97 -48.09 13.95
N ALA A 75 -0.21 -47.87 13.36
CA ALA A 75 -0.74 -48.68 12.26
C ALA A 75 -0.01 -48.44 10.92
N LEU A 76 0.80 -47.38 10.82
CA LEU A 76 1.47 -46.97 9.58
C LEU A 76 2.93 -47.44 9.53
N GLU A 77 3.41 -47.67 8.32
CA GLU A 77 4.76 -48.14 8.06
C GLU A 77 5.58 -47.17 7.21
N GLY A 78 6.91 -47.29 7.25
CA GLY A 78 7.79 -46.40 6.49
C GLY A 78 7.57 -44.92 6.86
N GLY A 79 7.87 -44.01 5.94
CA GLY A 79 7.78 -42.56 6.14
C GLY A 79 8.90 -41.84 5.41
N VAL A 80 9.16 -40.59 5.79
CA VAL A 80 10.36 -39.85 5.35
C VAL A 80 11.42 -39.93 6.45
N ARG A 81 12.62 -40.43 6.13
CA ARG A 81 13.71 -40.57 7.10
C ARG A 81 14.57 -39.31 7.15
N ILE A 82 14.73 -38.73 8.35
CA ILE A 82 15.56 -37.55 8.62
C ILE A 82 16.34 -37.81 9.90
N SER A 83 17.67 -37.72 9.85
CA SER A 83 18.56 -37.90 11.01
C SER A 83 18.28 -39.18 11.83
N GLY A 84 17.99 -40.29 11.14
CA GLY A 84 17.66 -41.58 11.78
C GLY A 84 16.21 -41.71 12.29
N VAL A 85 15.42 -40.64 12.26
CA VAL A 85 14.01 -40.63 12.68
C VAL A 85 13.10 -40.72 11.46
N VAL A 86 12.00 -41.48 11.57
CA VAL A 86 11.04 -41.67 10.47
C VAL A 86 9.78 -40.84 10.71
N PHE A 87 9.55 -39.87 9.82
CA PHE A 87 8.39 -38.99 9.82
C PHE A 87 7.29 -39.66 9.01
N LYS A 88 6.34 -40.31 9.69
CA LYS A 88 5.28 -41.09 9.06
C LYS A 88 4.03 -40.27 8.72
N ILE A 89 3.64 -39.40 9.65
CA ILE A 89 2.33 -38.77 9.67
C ILE A 89 2.40 -37.42 10.37
N LEU A 90 1.62 -36.45 9.90
CA LEU A 90 1.32 -35.21 10.60
C LEU A 90 -0.18 -35.17 10.85
N MET A 91 -0.59 -34.81 12.06
CA MET A 91 -2.00 -34.74 12.44
C MET A 91 -2.29 -33.38 13.07
N TYR A 92 -3.33 -32.71 12.59
CA TYR A 92 -3.86 -31.48 13.18
C TYR A 92 -5.39 -31.55 13.17
N ALA A 93 -5.97 -31.86 14.33
CA ALA A 93 -7.39 -32.22 14.40
C ALA A 93 -7.71 -33.31 13.36
N ASP A 94 -8.67 -33.06 12.46
CA ASP A 94 -9.08 -33.98 11.40
C ASP A 94 -8.23 -33.93 10.13
N ASP A 95 -7.32 -32.95 10.00
CA ASP A 95 -6.35 -32.91 8.90
C ASP A 95 -5.20 -33.89 9.18
N VAL A 96 -5.18 -34.99 8.44
CA VAL A 96 -4.13 -36.02 8.48
C VAL A 96 -3.30 -36.00 7.20
N VAL A 97 -1.97 -35.96 7.34
CA VAL A 97 -1.00 -36.01 6.24
C VAL A 97 -0.13 -37.24 6.39
N LEU A 98 -0.26 -38.18 5.46
CA LEU A 98 0.67 -39.31 5.34
C LEU A 98 1.91 -38.85 4.58
N LEU A 99 3.10 -39.17 5.11
CA LEU A 99 4.38 -38.89 4.49
C LEU A 99 5.02 -40.18 4.03
N ALA A 100 5.61 -40.16 2.83
CA ALA A 100 6.36 -41.27 2.27
C ALA A 100 7.45 -40.74 1.35
N ASP A 101 8.61 -41.39 1.35
CA ASP A 101 9.73 -41.09 0.46
C ASP A 101 9.61 -41.77 -0.92
N ASN A 102 8.68 -42.72 -1.08
CA ASN A 102 8.42 -43.40 -2.34
C ASN A 102 6.93 -43.77 -2.54
N PRO A 103 6.48 -43.95 -3.80
CA PRO A 103 5.08 -44.24 -4.12
C PRO A 103 4.54 -45.54 -3.51
N THR A 104 5.37 -46.58 -3.41
CA THR A 104 4.98 -47.91 -2.90
C THR A 104 4.63 -47.86 -1.41
N THR A 105 5.47 -47.20 -0.61
CA THR A 105 5.19 -46.95 0.81
C THR A 105 3.88 -46.19 0.99
N LEU A 106 3.62 -45.15 0.18
CA LEU A 106 2.37 -44.40 0.27
C LEU A 106 1.15 -45.28 -0.08
N LYS A 107 1.23 -46.10 -1.13
CA LYS A 107 0.15 -47.05 -1.48
C LYS A 107 -0.17 -48.00 -0.32
N ARG A 108 0.85 -48.54 0.34
CA ARG A 108 0.67 -49.41 1.50
C ARG A 108 0.05 -48.66 2.68
N ASN A 109 0.53 -47.45 2.97
CA ASN A 109 -0.02 -46.64 4.06
C ASN A 109 -1.47 -46.22 3.82
N ILE A 110 -1.88 -46.01 2.56
CA ILE A 110 -3.29 -45.76 2.23
C ILE A 110 -4.15 -47.00 2.53
N LYS A 111 -3.66 -48.21 2.23
CA LYS A 111 -4.37 -49.46 2.60
C LYS A 111 -4.44 -49.67 4.11
N LEU A 112 -3.36 -49.38 4.83
CA LEU A 112 -3.35 -49.45 6.30
C LEU A 112 -4.31 -48.43 6.91
N LEU A 113 -4.37 -47.22 6.35
CA LEU A 113 -5.36 -46.21 6.73
C LEU A 113 -6.80 -46.67 6.44
N GLU A 114 -7.03 -47.33 5.30
CA GLU A 114 -8.33 -47.93 4.96
C GLU A 114 -8.76 -48.95 6.03
N SER A 115 -7.90 -49.91 6.35
CA SER A 115 -8.19 -50.91 7.40
C SER A 115 -8.41 -50.28 8.78
N TYR A 116 -7.63 -49.24 9.13
CA TYR A 116 -7.81 -48.51 10.37
C TYR A 116 -9.15 -47.77 10.40
N CYS A 117 -9.53 -47.11 9.30
CA CYS A 117 -10.82 -46.43 9.19
C CYS A 117 -11.98 -47.42 9.32
N ASP A 118 -11.90 -48.59 8.70
CA ASP A 118 -12.92 -49.63 8.80
C ASP A 118 -13.06 -50.17 10.22
N LEU A 119 -11.93 -50.43 10.89
CA LEU A 119 -11.91 -50.91 12.27
C LEU A 119 -12.57 -49.93 13.24
N TRP A 120 -12.35 -48.63 13.06
CA TRP A 120 -12.80 -47.58 13.98
C TRP A 120 -14.01 -46.79 13.49
N ASN A 121 -14.71 -47.31 12.47
CA ASN A 121 -15.90 -46.71 11.86
C ASN A 121 -15.71 -45.22 11.46
N LEU A 122 -14.54 -44.92 10.89
CA LEU A 122 -14.20 -43.59 10.37
C LEU A 122 -14.40 -43.55 8.85
N SER A 123 -14.83 -42.40 8.35
CA SER A 123 -14.99 -42.15 6.91
C SER A 123 -14.00 -41.08 6.42
N LEU A 124 -13.32 -41.36 5.31
CA LEU A 124 -12.46 -40.40 4.64
C LEU A 124 -13.22 -39.63 3.56
N ASN A 125 -13.07 -38.31 3.51
CA ASN A 125 -13.71 -37.46 2.49
C ASN A 125 -12.81 -37.33 1.25
N LEU A 126 -13.03 -38.20 0.25
CA LEU A 126 -12.24 -38.22 -0.98
C LEU A 126 -12.27 -36.91 -1.79
N ASN A 127 -13.32 -36.10 -1.64
CA ASN A 127 -13.37 -34.80 -2.31
C ASN A 127 -12.35 -33.81 -1.72
N LYS A 128 -12.05 -33.93 -0.42
CA LYS A 128 -11.05 -33.09 0.27
C LYS A 128 -9.65 -33.71 0.28
N SER A 129 -9.54 -35.03 0.32
CA SER A 129 -8.27 -35.74 0.36
C SER A 129 -7.57 -35.71 -1.00
N LYS A 130 -6.32 -35.25 -1.02
CA LYS A 130 -5.49 -35.12 -2.23
C LYS A 130 -4.09 -35.68 -2.00
N ILE A 131 -3.41 -36.01 -3.10
CA ILE A 131 -1.99 -36.40 -3.10
C ILE A 131 -1.18 -35.30 -3.77
N ILE A 132 -0.09 -34.90 -3.12
CA ILE A 132 0.91 -34.00 -3.71
C ILE A 132 2.26 -34.71 -3.78
N VAL A 133 2.87 -34.69 -4.96
CA VAL A 133 4.19 -35.30 -5.19
C VAL A 133 5.23 -34.21 -5.32
N PHE A 134 6.18 -34.15 -4.38
CA PHE A 134 7.28 -33.21 -4.40
C PHE A 134 8.39 -33.69 -5.33
N ARG A 135 8.75 -32.88 -6.33
CA ARG A 135 9.70 -33.26 -7.39
C ARG A 135 10.39 -32.05 -8.01
N LYS A 136 11.59 -32.26 -8.55
CA LYS A 136 12.39 -31.24 -9.24
C LYS A 136 12.08 -31.15 -10.74
N GLY A 137 10.80 -31.24 -11.13
CA GLY A 137 10.35 -31.26 -12.53
C GLY A 137 9.94 -32.66 -13.01
N GLY A 138 9.69 -32.79 -14.32
CA GLY A 138 9.23 -34.03 -14.95
C GLY A 138 7.71 -34.29 -14.87
N ARG A 139 7.24 -35.27 -15.65
CA ARG A 139 5.85 -35.77 -15.61
C ARG A 139 5.71 -36.83 -14.52
N LEU A 140 4.48 -37.04 -14.01
CA LEU A 140 4.23 -38.16 -13.09
C LEU A 140 4.42 -39.46 -13.87
N ALA A 141 5.02 -40.46 -13.23
CA ALA A 141 5.08 -41.78 -13.83
C ALA A 141 3.66 -42.37 -13.89
N SER A 142 3.38 -43.19 -14.90
CA SER A 142 2.07 -43.85 -15.06
C SER A 142 1.70 -44.74 -13.87
N SER A 143 2.71 -45.27 -13.16
CA SER A 143 2.60 -46.11 -11.97
C SER A 143 2.29 -45.33 -10.68
N GLU A 144 2.42 -44.01 -10.69
CA GLU A 144 2.11 -43.11 -9.57
C GLU A 144 0.62 -42.80 -9.52
N ARG A 145 -0.15 -43.84 -9.17
CA ARG A 145 -1.60 -43.78 -8.93
C ARG A 145 -1.89 -44.39 -7.58
N TRP A 146 -2.82 -43.79 -6.85
CA TRP A 146 -3.18 -44.24 -5.52
C TRP A 146 -4.69 -44.37 -5.43
N LEU A 147 -5.11 -45.44 -4.75
CA LEU A 147 -6.51 -45.82 -4.63
C LEU A 147 -6.84 -45.92 -3.13
N TYR A 148 -8.02 -45.47 -2.75
CA TYR A 148 -8.62 -45.67 -1.43
C TYR A 148 -9.95 -46.40 -1.64
N LYS A 149 -10.11 -47.60 -1.08
CA LYS A 149 -11.30 -48.46 -1.33
C LYS A 149 -11.60 -48.63 -2.83
N GLY A 150 -10.56 -48.85 -3.63
CA GLY A 150 -10.65 -48.96 -5.10
C GLY A 150 -10.89 -47.64 -5.86
N SER A 151 -11.24 -46.55 -5.18
CA SER A 151 -11.49 -45.25 -5.80
C SER A 151 -10.20 -44.43 -5.93
N PRO A 152 -9.94 -43.75 -7.07
CA PRO A 152 -8.74 -42.95 -7.26
C PRO A 152 -8.72 -41.72 -6.35
N VAL A 153 -7.58 -41.51 -5.68
CA VAL A 153 -7.30 -40.27 -4.94
C VAL A 153 -6.69 -39.25 -5.90
N GLU A 154 -7.26 -38.04 -5.96
CA GLU A 154 -6.81 -37.01 -6.89
C GLU A 154 -5.37 -36.55 -6.58
N VAL A 155 -4.52 -36.55 -7.61
CA VAL A 155 -3.15 -36.03 -7.54
C VAL A 155 -3.13 -34.58 -8.02
N VAL A 156 -2.69 -33.68 -7.15
CA VAL A 156 -2.70 -32.24 -7.40
C VAL A 156 -1.28 -31.67 -7.42
N ASN A 157 -1.08 -30.59 -8.19
CA ASN A 157 0.19 -29.86 -8.19
C ASN A 157 0.27 -28.79 -7.09
N GLN A 158 -0.86 -28.52 -6.43
CA GLN A 158 -0.99 -27.52 -5.40
C GLN A 158 -2.07 -27.93 -4.40
N TYR A 159 -1.82 -27.73 -3.11
CA TYR A 159 -2.77 -28.05 -2.05
C TYR A 159 -2.67 -27.04 -0.91
N LYS A 160 -3.82 -26.65 -0.33
CA LYS A 160 -3.87 -25.73 0.81
C LYS A 160 -3.91 -26.55 2.10
N TYR A 161 -2.80 -26.58 2.82
CA TYR A 161 -2.66 -27.29 4.10
C TYR A 161 -2.50 -26.28 5.23
N LEU A 162 -3.39 -26.32 6.23
CA LEU A 162 -3.40 -25.37 7.37
C LEU A 162 -3.23 -23.92 6.92
N GLY A 163 -3.98 -23.50 5.90
CA GLY A 163 -3.93 -22.14 5.37
C GLY A 163 -2.72 -21.80 4.48
N VAL A 164 -1.72 -22.69 4.34
CA VAL A 164 -0.54 -22.51 3.50
C VAL A 164 -0.69 -23.24 2.17
N LEU A 165 -0.45 -22.54 1.07
CA LEU A 165 -0.56 -23.10 -0.27
C LEU A 165 0.76 -23.76 -0.69
N LEU A 166 0.81 -25.08 -0.63
CA LEU A 166 1.97 -25.88 -0.99
C LEU A 166 1.95 -26.19 -2.49
N THR A 167 3.12 -26.18 -3.13
CA THR A 167 3.31 -26.58 -4.53
C THR A 167 4.31 -27.73 -4.61
N THR A 168 4.32 -28.48 -5.72
CA THR A 168 5.28 -29.59 -5.94
C THR A 168 6.76 -29.20 -5.83
N ARG A 169 7.06 -27.91 -6.01
CA ARG A 169 8.41 -27.32 -5.87
C ARG A 169 8.62 -26.54 -4.56
N LEU A 170 7.64 -26.55 -3.66
CA LEU A 170 7.63 -25.78 -2.41
C LEU A 170 7.87 -24.27 -2.61
N SER A 171 7.48 -23.74 -3.76
CA SER A 171 7.50 -22.30 -4.01
C SER A 171 6.35 -21.61 -3.26
N MET A 172 6.68 -20.48 -2.62
CA MET A 172 5.72 -19.64 -1.89
C MET A 172 5.04 -18.60 -2.77
N THR A 173 5.40 -18.49 -4.06
CA THR A 173 4.85 -17.45 -4.94
C THR A 173 3.32 -17.50 -4.99
N SER A 174 2.74 -18.68 -5.16
CA SER A 174 1.29 -18.83 -5.21
C SER A 174 0.62 -18.54 -3.87
N HIS A 175 1.23 -18.96 -2.75
CA HIS A 175 0.77 -18.63 -1.40
C HIS A 175 0.71 -17.12 -1.19
N LEU A 176 1.79 -16.43 -1.53
CA LEU A 176 1.87 -14.98 -1.36
C LEU A 176 0.88 -14.24 -2.25
N LYS A 177 0.68 -14.67 -3.51
CA LYS A 177 -0.34 -14.09 -4.40
C LYS A 177 -1.75 -14.21 -3.81
N ASP A 178 -2.11 -15.38 -3.30
CA ASP A 178 -3.40 -15.63 -2.64
C ASP A 178 -3.59 -14.75 -1.38
N ARG A 179 -2.57 -14.68 -0.52
CA ARG A 179 -2.62 -13.86 0.69
C ARG A 179 -2.65 -12.35 0.37
N ILE A 180 -1.89 -11.88 -0.61
CA ILE A 180 -1.92 -10.48 -1.07
C ILE A 180 -3.30 -10.14 -1.66
N SER A 181 -3.91 -11.03 -2.44
CA SER A 181 -5.27 -10.84 -2.96
C SER A 181 -6.28 -10.68 -1.82
N SER A 182 -6.20 -11.57 -0.82
CA SER A 182 -7.04 -11.51 0.38
C SER A 182 -6.85 -10.21 1.16
N ALA A 183 -5.60 -9.76 1.33
CA ALA A 183 -5.28 -8.51 2.02
C ALA A 183 -5.77 -7.28 1.24
N LYS A 184 -5.66 -7.28 -0.09
CA LYS A 184 -6.23 -6.23 -0.96
C LYS A 184 -7.74 -6.16 -0.86
N PHE A 185 -8.41 -7.32 -0.84
CA PHE A 185 -9.86 -7.36 -0.65
C PHE A 185 -10.26 -6.77 0.71
N GLY A 186 -9.56 -7.18 1.77
CA GLY A 186 -9.78 -6.67 3.12
C GLY A 186 -9.59 -5.15 3.23
N ILE A 187 -8.49 -4.61 2.69
CA ILE A 187 -8.21 -3.17 2.79
C ILE A 187 -9.15 -2.32 1.93
N ASN A 188 -9.57 -2.83 0.76
CA ASN A 188 -10.49 -2.12 -0.12
C ASN A 188 -11.87 -1.95 0.52
N ARG A 189 -12.32 -2.92 1.33
CA ARG A 189 -13.59 -2.82 2.08
C ARG A 189 -13.62 -1.64 3.04
N PHE A 190 -12.50 -1.30 3.67
CA PHE A 190 -12.39 -0.17 4.61
C PHE A 190 -11.81 1.09 3.95
N TRP A 191 -11.68 1.09 2.63
CA TRP A 191 -10.97 2.16 1.95
C TRP A 191 -11.71 3.48 2.03
N ALA A 192 -12.97 3.51 1.63
CA ALA A 192 -13.78 4.72 1.60
C ALA A 192 -13.97 5.30 3.03
N ASP A 193 -14.35 4.43 3.97
CA ASP A 193 -14.78 4.86 5.30
C ASP A 193 -13.60 5.26 6.21
N PHE A 194 -12.45 4.62 6.05
CA PHE A 194 -11.31 4.78 6.97
C PHE A 194 -10.05 5.29 6.27
N ILE A 195 -9.58 4.60 5.23
CA ILE A 195 -8.29 4.92 4.60
C ILE A 195 -8.34 6.21 3.77
N ALA A 196 -9.48 6.56 3.18
CA ALA A 196 -9.65 7.79 2.41
C ALA A 196 -10.02 9.00 3.28
N ASN A 197 -10.45 8.77 4.53
CA ASN A 197 -10.89 9.82 5.43
C ASN A 197 -9.73 10.70 5.90
N ASN A 198 -9.78 12.01 5.63
CA ASN A 198 -8.72 12.96 5.97
C ASN A 198 -8.57 13.22 7.47
N LEU A 199 -9.58 12.90 8.29
CA LEU A 199 -9.55 13.07 9.74
C LEU A 199 -8.72 11.98 10.44
N VAL A 200 -8.51 10.84 9.78
CA VAL A 200 -7.71 9.75 10.35
C VAL A 200 -6.23 10.03 10.14
N PRO A 201 -5.40 10.07 11.20
CA PRO A 201 -3.97 10.33 11.08
C PRO A 201 -3.24 9.25 10.27
N PRO A 202 -2.15 9.60 9.56
CA PRO A 202 -1.36 8.63 8.79
C PRO A 202 -0.85 7.44 9.62
N SER A 203 -0.42 7.68 10.86
CA SER A 203 0.05 6.62 11.76
C SER A 203 -1.03 5.60 12.12
N ALA A 204 -2.28 6.04 12.29
CA ALA A 204 -3.43 5.17 12.55
C ALA A 204 -3.75 4.31 11.32
N LYS A 205 -3.63 4.88 10.11
CA LYS A 205 -3.78 4.12 8.86
C LYS A 205 -2.69 3.06 8.70
N TYR A 206 -1.45 3.39 9.06
CA TYR A 206 -0.36 2.44 9.00
C TYR A 206 -0.47 1.35 10.08
N THR A 207 -0.95 1.70 11.27
CA THR A 207 -1.28 0.75 12.34
C THR A 207 -2.37 -0.22 11.89
N PHE A 208 -3.43 0.29 11.26
CA PHE A 208 -4.48 -0.54 10.67
C PHE A 208 -3.93 -1.48 9.58
N PHE A 209 -3.10 -0.96 8.67
CA PHE A 209 -2.42 -1.77 7.67
C PHE A 209 -1.61 -2.90 8.31
N ASN A 210 -0.87 -2.60 9.39
CA ASN A 210 -0.07 -3.58 10.11
C ASN A 210 -0.92 -4.64 10.82
N ALA A 211 -2.06 -4.25 11.40
CA ALA A 211 -2.95 -5.14 12.14
C ALA A 211 -3.77 -6.06 11.23
N VAL A 212 -4.18 -5.56 10.05
CA VAL A 212 -5.07 -6.29 9.13
C VAL A 212 -4.27 -6.84 7.96
N SER A 213 -3.80 -5.97 7.07
CA SER A 213 -3.20 -6.36 5.79
C SER A 213 -1.88 -7.09 5.96
N ARG A 214 -0.95 -6.55 6.77
CA ARG A 214 0.34 -7.18 7.04
C ARG A 214 0.17 -8.52 7.74
N ALA A 215 -0.76 -8.63 8.69
CA ALA A 215 -1.05 -9.89 9.39
C ALA A 215 -1.53 -10.98 8.42
N VAL A 216 -2.41 -10.64 7.47
CA VAL A 216 -2.90 -11.57 6.44
C VAL A 216 -1.76 -12.02 5.51
N VAL A 217 -0.94 -11.10 4.99
CA VAL A 217 0.14 -11.46 4.06
C VAL A 217 1.29 -12.18 4.73
N CYS A 218 1.55 -11.91 6.02
CA CYS A 218 2.61 -12.55 6.81
C CYS A 218 2.18 -13.90 7.41
N TYR A 219 1.01 -14.44 7.03
CA TYR A 219 0.59 -15.76 7.48
C TYR A 219 1.64 -16.83 7.13
N ALA A 220 2.05 -17.58 8.15
CA ALA A 220 3.12 -18.59 8.10
C ALA A 220 4.52 -18.07 7.76
N CYS A 221 4.81 -16.77 7.92
CA CYS A 221 6.15 -16.21 7.67
C CYS A 221 7.24 -16.81 8.57
N GLN A 222 6.88 -17.49 9.66
CA GLN A 222 7.80 -18.32 10.44
C GLN A 222 8.50 -19.39 9.59
N VAL A 223 7.84 -19.88 8.53
CA VAL A 223 8.37 -20.90 7.62
C VAL A 223 9.11 -20.27 6.45
N TRP A 224 8.56 -19.23 5.83
CA TRP A 224 9.08 -18.68 4.56
C TRP A 224 9.80 -17.33 4.68
N GLY A 225 9.76 -16.67 5.84
CA GLY A 225 10.21 -15.29 6.07
C GLY A 225 11.73 -15.08 6.06
N PHE A 226 12.52 -16.13 5.86
CA PHE A 226 13.97 -16.05 5.72
C PHE A 226 14.42 -15.39 4.42
N GLN A 227 13.58 -15.31 3.38
CA GLN A 227 13.90 -14.67 2.10
C GLN A 227 13.02 -13.44 1.78
N ARG A 228 13.49 -12.57 0.86
CA ARG A 228 12.75 -11.39 0.38
C ARG A 228 11.84 -11.78 -0.78
N TYR A 229 10.62 -11.27 -0.77
CA TYR A 229 9.66 -11.44 -1.86
C TYR A 229 9.22 -10.08 -2.38
N GLU A 230 9.53 -9.79 -3.64
CA GLU A 230 9.26 -8.48 -4.23
C GLU A 230 7.76 -8.19 -4.33
N GLU A 231 6.91 -9.21 -4.48
CA GLU A 231 5.46 -9.04 -4.50
C GLU A 231 4.89 -8.48 -3.18
N LEU A 232 5.49 -8.82 -2.04
CA LEU A 232 5.10 -8.24 -0.74
C LEU A 232 5.52 -6.77 -0.65
N GLU A 233 6.74 -6.45 -1.09
CA GLU A 233 7.23 -5.07 -1.05
C GLU A 233 6.46 -4.18 -2.05
N LYS A 234 6.07 -4.71 -3.22
CA LYS A 234 5.15 -4.05 -4.16
C LYS A 234 3.81 -3.74 -3.50
N PHE A 235 3.24 -4.68 -2.74
CA PHE A 235 1.98 -4.46 -2.02
C PHE A 235 2.12 -3.37 -0.95
N HIS A 236 3.23 -3.36 -0.22
CA HIS A 236 3.52 -2.31 0.76
C HIS A 236 3.64 -0.93 0.11
N ARG A 237 4.43 -0.82 -0.97
CA ARG A 237 4.58 0.44 -1.72
C ARG A 237 3.26 0.89 -2.35
N PHE A 238 2.44 -0.05 -2.83
CA PHE A 238 1.09 0.25 -3.32
C PHE A 238 0.24 0.92 -2.24
N PHE A 239 0.25 0.38 -1.01
CA PHE A 239 -0.48 0.96 0.11
C PHE A 239 -0.01 2.39 0.40
N ILE A 240 1.30 2.60 0.55
CA ILE A 240 1.88 3.92 0.84
C ILE A 240 1.51 4.94 -0.24
N LYS A 241 1.73 4.58 -1.52
CA LYS A 241 1.38 5.46 -2.66
C LYS A 241 -0.10 5.82 -2.65
N LYS A 242 -0.98 4.87 -2.34
CA LYS A 242 -2.42 5.12 -2.27
C LYS A 242 -2.84 6.00 -1.09
N VAL A 243 -2.23 5.84 0.09
CA VAL A 243 -2.49 6.68 1.27
C VAL A 243 -2.19 8.15 0.98
N PHE A 244 -1.06 8.44 0.34
CA PHE A 244 -0.64 9.80 -0.01
C PHE A 244 -1.13 10.28 -1.39
N LYS A 245 -1.95 9.49 -2.09
CA LYS A 245 -2.45 9.79 -3.46
C LYS A 245 -1.32 10.10 -4.46
N LEU A 246 -0.22 9.37 -4.37
CA LEU A 246 0.96 9.57 -5.19
C LEU A 246 0.78 8.94 -6.58
N PRO A 247 1.39 9.52 -7.63
CA PRO A 247 1.46 8.93 -8.96
C PRO A 247 2.09 7.52 -8.97
N SER A 248 1.68 6.68 -9.91
CA SER A 248 2.29 5.34 -10.11
C SER A 248 3.80 5.43 -10.40
N VAL A 249 4.20 6.47 -11.14
CA VAL A 249 5.57 6.82 -11.54
C VAL A 249 6.49 7.25 -10.40
N THR A 250 5.95 7.46 -9.19
CA THR A 250 6.75 7.87 -8.02
C THR A 250 7.92 6.91 -7.79
N PRO A 251 9.18 7.40 -7.77
CA PRO A 251 10.34 6.56 -7.51
C PRO A 251 10.24 5.82 -6.17
N ASN A 252 10.60 4.52 -6.17
CA ASN A 252 10.42 3.68 -4.99
C ASN A 252 11.31 4.10 -3.81
N TYR A 253 12.49 4.66 -4.07
CA TYR A 253 13.43 5.12 -3.03
C TYR A 253 12.90 6.30 -2.20
N MET A 254 11.99 7.11 -2.75
CA MET A 254 11.40 8.24 -2.01
C MET A 254 10.48 7.78 -0.87
N LEU A 255 9.87 6.60 -1.01
CA LEU A 255 8.90 6.10 -0.04
C LEU A 255 9.52 5.84 1.35
N PRO A 256 10.58 5.02 1.51
CA PRO A 256 11.19 4.81 2.82
C PRO A 256 11.81 6.09 3.42
N ILE A 257 12.36 6.99 2.58
CA ILE A 257 12.94 8.27 3.01
C ILE A 257 11.86 9.15 3.67
N GLU A 258 10.77 9.44 2.94
CA GLU A 258 9.73 10.37 3.38
C GLU A 258 8.82 9.80 4.46
N THR A 259 8.56 8.48 4.43
CA THR A 259 7.54 7.86 5.30
C THR A 259 8.12 7.17 6.53
N SER A 260 9.43 7.00 6.62
CA SER A 260 10.09 6.20 7.66
C SER A 260 9.58 4.76 7.75
N THR A 261 9.01 4.25 6.66
CA THR A 261 8.59 2.85 6.57
C THR A 261 9.80 1.97 6.22
N THR A 262 9.74 0.70 6.64
CA THR A 262 10.76 -0.30 6.32
C THR A 262 10.17 -1.44 5.49
N LEU A 263 11.05 -2.27 4.93
CA LEU A 263 10.67 -3.47 4.19
C LEU A 263 9.86 -4.43 5.08
N ILE A 264 8.83 -5.04 4.50
CA ILE A 264 8.10 -6.15 5.16
C ILE A 264 9.08 -7.30 5.48
N LYS A 265 10.11 -7.47 4.65
CA LYS A 265 11.20 -8.43 4.85
C LYS A 265 11.81 -8.36 6.26
N VAL A 266 12.05 -7.18 6.82
CA VAL A 266 12.66 -7.05 8.16
C VAL A 266 11.75 -7.71 9.20
N PHE A 267 10.45 -7.43 9.13
CA PHE A 267 9.45 -8.02 10.02
C PHE A 267 9.34 -9.53 9.85
N THR A 268 9.23 -10.03 8.61
CA THR A 268 9.11 -11.49 8.37
C THR A 268 10.37 -12.25 8.77
N PHE A 269 11.54 -11.64 8.57
CA PHE A 269 12.81 -12.22 8.99
C PHE A 269 12.89 -12.35 10.51
N SER A 270 12.46 -11.31 11.23
CA SER A 270 12.41 -11.34 12.69
C SER A 270 11.49 -12.43 13.25
N LEU A 271 10.32 -12.63 12.65
CA LEU A 271 9.42 -13.70 13.07
C LEU A 271 9.97 -15.09 12.75
N HIS A 272 10.61 -15.23 11.59
CA HIS A 272 11.25 -16.47 11.18
C HIS A 272 12.36 -16.90 12.13
N PHE A 273 13.36 -16.04 12.39
CA PHE A 273 14.48 -16.48 13.22
C PHE A 273 14.05 -16.71 14.68
N ARG A 274 13.12 -15.91 15.21
CA ARG A 274 12.57 -16.15 16.57
C ARG A 274 11.88 -17.51 16.67
N TYR A 275 11.16 -17.91 15.62
CA TYR A 275 10.55 -19.23 15.55
C TYR A 275 11.60 -20.35 15.49
N CYS A 276 12.63 -20.22 14.64
CA CYS A 276 13.72 -21.20 14.57
C CYS A 276 14.44 -21.35 15.91
N LEU A 277 14.78 -20.24 16.59
CA LEU A 277 15.41 -20.30 17.92
C LEU A 277 14.50 -20.96 18.96
N ARG A 278 13.18 -20.70 18.92
CA ARG A 278 12.22 -21.41 19.77
C ARG A 278 12.18 -22.91 19.49
N ILE A 279 12.29 -23.33 18.23
CA ILE A 279 12.36 -24.75 17.87
C ILE A 279 13.59 -25.42 18.47
N LEU A 280 14.75 -24.74 18.45
CA LEU A 280 15.99 -25.28 19.01
C LEU A 280 15.91 -25.51 20.53
N ASN A 281 15.05 -24.77 21.22
CA ASN A 281 14.79 -24.93 22.65
C ASN A 281 13.75 -26.03 22.98
N LEU A 282 13.17 -26.70 21.98
CA LEU A 282 12.28 -27.83 22.23
C LEU A 282 13.05 -29.05 22.76
N PRO A 283 12.38 -30.04 23.38
CA PRO A 283 12.98 -31.33 23.68
C PRO A 283 13.51 -32.06 22.43
N ASP A 284 14.55 -32.88 22.59
CA ASP A 284 15.28 -33.50 21.47
C ASP A 284 14.45 -34.49 20.64
N TYR A 285 13.44 -35.11 21.24
CA TYR A 285 12.53 -36.02 20.55
C TYR A 285 11.53 -35.29 19.64
N ARG A 286 11.44 -33.95 19.69
CA ARG A 286 10.48 -33.19 18.90
C ARG A 286 10.93 -33.11 17.44
N LEU A 287 10.09 -33.62 16.55
CA LEU A 287 10.30 -33.63 15.09
C LEU A 287 10.78 -32.29 14.49
N PRO A 288 10.23 -31.11 14.87
CA PRO A 288 10.73 -29.83 14.36
C PRO A 288 12.18 -29.54 14.73
N LYS A 289 12.62 -29.93 15.94
CA LYS A 289 14.00 -29.71 16.41
C LYS A 289 14.96 -30.60 15.64
N ILE A 290 14.63 -31.89 15.50
CA ILE A 290 15.41 -32.85 14.71
C ILE A 290 15.63 -32.30 13.29
N LEU A 291 14.56 -31.85 12.63
CA LEU A 291 14.65 -31.25 11.29
C LEU A 291 15.50 -29.97 11.27
N ALA A 292 15.33 -29.08 12.25
CA ALA A 292 16.10 -27.84 12.33
C ALA A 292 17.60 -28.10 12.51
N LEU A 293 17.98 -29.08 13.34
CA LEU A 293 19.36 -29.50 13.54
C LEU A 293 19.97 -30.06 12.24
N GLU A 294 19.21 -30.85 11.48
CA GLU A 294 19.68 -31.37 10.19
C GLU A 294 19.89 -30.25 9.16
N ILE A 295 19.05 -29.21 9.17
CA ILE A 295 19.20 -28.04 8.29
C ILE A 295 20.47 -27.26 8.64
N ILE A 296 20.75 -27.05 9.94
CA ILE A 296 21.96 -26.38 10.43
C ILE A 296 23.20 -27.19 10.07
N LYS A 297 23.20 -28.49 10.40
CA LYS A 297 24.31 -29.41 10.14
C LYS A 297 24.72 -29.42 8.67
N ASN A 298 23.73 -29.50 7.77
CA ASN A 298 23.99 -29.54 6.33
C ASN A 298 24.17 -28.15 5.70
N LYS A 299 24.02 -27.07 6.47
CA LYS A 299 24.06 -25.68 5.99
C LYS A 299 23.16 -25.43 4.78
N THR A 300 21.91 -25.88 4.86
CA THR A 300 20.93 -25.78 3.76
C THR A 300 19.78 -24.83 4.09
N PHE A 301 18.89 -24.61 3.12
CA PHE A 301 17.61 -23.91 3.28
C PHE A 301 17.76 -22.57 4.03
N TRP A 302 16.97 -22.32 5.09
CA TRP A 302 17.00 -21.04 5.80
C TRP A 302 18.35 -20.74 6.46
N PHE A 303 19.11 -21.74 6.92
CA PHE A 303 20.40 -21.51 7.58
C PHE A 303 21.45 -20.99 6.59
N LYS A 304 21.48 -21.56 5.37
CA LYS A 304 22.29 -21.04 4.26
C LYS A 304 21.97 -19.56 3.97
N HIS A 305 20.68 -19.22 3.99
CA HIS A 305 20.25 -17.84 3.77
C HIS A 305 20.70 -16.90 4.88
N TRP A 306 20.73 -17.33 6.14
CA TRP A 306 21.22 -16.49 7.24
C TRP A 306 22.70 -16.15 7.06
N SER A 307 23.54 -17.14 6.75
CA SER A 307 24.96 -16.92 6.46
C SER A 307 25.16 -16.00 5.24
N SER A 308 24.37 -16.19 4.18
CA SER A 308 24.42 -15.33 3.00
C SER A 308 24.01 -13.87 3.30
N LEU A 309 23.02 -13.66 4.18
CA LEU A 309 22.63 -12.33 4.62
C LEU A 309 23.72 -11.70 5.48
N ALA A 310 24.29 -12.44 6.45
CA ALA A 310 25.39 -11.96 7.28
C ALA A 310 26.58 -11.48 6.42
N GLN A 311 26.99 -12.30 5.44
CA GLN A 311 28.05 -11.95 4.49
C GLN A 311 27.69 -10.71 3.64
N ARG A 312 26.46 -10.66 3.10
CA ARG A 312 26.00 -9.55 2.25
C ARG A 312 25.99 -8.21 2.98
N TYR A 313 25.62 -8.21 4.26
CA TYR A 313 25.49 -7.00 5.07
C TYR A 313 26.69 -6.76 6.00
N SER A 314 27.77 -7.54 5.83
CA SER A 314 28.99 -7.46 6.64
C SER A 314 28.71 -7.53 8.16
N CYS A 315 27.78 -8.40 8.56
CA CYS A 315 27.46 -8.65 9.96
C CYS A 315 28.16 -9.92 10.46
N GLU A 316 28.55 -9.93 11.72
CA GLU A 316 29.02 -11.14 12.39
C GLU A 316 27.88 -12.15 12.56
N PHE A 317 28.11 -13.38 12.12
CA PHE A 317 27.21 -14.50 12.37
C PHE A 317 28.03 -15.77 12.57
N ASP A 318 28.06 -16.24 13.81
CA ASP A 318 28.75 -17.48 14.16
C ASP A 318 27.89 -18.66 13.74
N SER A 319 28.29 -19.34 12.66
CA SER A 319 27.56 -20.52 12.17
C SER A 319 27.73 -21.78 13.04
N SER A 320 28.51 -21.71 14.12
CA SER A 320 28.71 -22.83 15.05
C SER A 320 27.52 -23.02 15.99
N MET A 321 27.16 -24.28 16.23
CA MET A 321 26.15 -24.66 17.22
C MET A 321 26.60 -24.42 18.67
N SER A 322 27.89 -24.18 18.93
CA SER A 322 28.40 -23.90 20.29
C SER A 322 27.91 -22.56 20.85
N ASN A 323 27.42 -21.66 19.99
CA ASN A 323 27.15 -20.27 20.36
C ASN A 323 25.70 -19.83 20.06
N VAL A 324 24.74 -20.76 20.10
CA VAL A 324 23.32 -20.50 19.78
C VAL A 324 22.70 -19.39 20.65
N SER A 325 23.21 -19.18 21.87
CA SER A 325 22.80 -18.08 22.75
C SER A 325 23.02 -16.70 22.12
N SER A 326 24.09 -16.54 21.33
CA SER A 326 24.42 -15.29 20.64
C SER A 326 23.60 -15.04 19.37
N TRP A 327 23.04 -16.09 18.75
CA TRP A 327 22.33 -16.01 17.47
C TRP A 327 21.15 -15.04 17.50
N ARG A 328 20.46 -14.93 18.65
CA ARG A 328 19.36 -13.97 18.81
C ARG A 328 19.82 -12.53 18.56
N VAL A 329 20.98 -12.17 19.11
CA VAL A 329 21.56 -10.83 18.99
C VAL A 329 22.13 -10.63 17.59
N GLN A 330 22.89 -11.59 17.08
CA GLN A 330 23.49 -11.53 15.74
C GLN A 330 22.42 -11.42 14.63
N LEU A 331 21.35 -12.22 14.69
CA LEU A 331 20.26 -12.17 13.69
C LEU A 331 19.40 -10.91 13.83
N ALA A 332 19.25 -10.38 15.04
CA ALA A 332 18.61 -9.07 15.23
C ALA A 332 19.46 -7.94 14.64
N ALA A 333 20.78 -7.97 14.84
CA ALA A 333 21.71 -7.02 14.22
C ALA A 333 21.66 -7.09 12.69
N ILE A 334 21.58 -8.30 12.10
CA ILE A 334 21.36 -8.46 10.65
C ILE A 334 20.03 -7.82 10.22
N ALA A 335 18.95 -7.99 10.99
CA ALA A 335 17.66 -7.39 10.67
C ALA A 335 17.70 -5.85 10.70
N GLU A 336 18.39 -5.27 11.67
CA GLU A 336 18.64 -3.82 11.74
C GLU A 336 19.53 -3.36 10.59
N ARG A 337 20.63 -4.05 10.28
CA ARG A 337 21.49 -3.67 9.15
C ARG A 337 20.77 -3.75 7.81
N ILE A 338 19.85 -4.70 7.61
CA ILE A 338 18.97 -4.75 6.42
C ILE A 338 18.09 -3.49 6.34
N ARG A 339 17.54 -3.03 7.47
CA ARG A 339 16.71 -1.83 7.56
C ARG A 339 17.53 -0.60 7.19
N ASP A 340 18.68 -0.44 7.83
CA ASP A 340 19.55 0.73 7.66
C ASP A 340 20.12 0.81 6.25
N HIS A 341 20.66 -0.30 5.75
CA HIS A 341 21.19 -0.38 4.39
C HIS A 341 20.13 -0.07 3.33
N HIS A 342 18.87 -0.48 3.52
CA HIS A 342 17.80 -0.13 2.58
C HIS A 342 17.53 1.38 2.54
N LEU A 343 17.61 2.05 3.69
CA LEU A 343 17.48 3.51 3.77
C LEU A 343 18.70 4.20 3.16
N GLU A 344 19.91 3.74 3.47
CA GLU A 344 21.18 4.21 2.88
C GLU A 344 21.14 4.13 1.34
N GLU A 345 20.81 2.96 0.79
CA GLU A 345 20.65 2.73 -0.65
C GLU A 345 19.60 3.68 -1.27
N SER A 346 18.49 3.90 -0.57
CA SER A 346 17.44 4.81 -1.04
C SER A 346 17.93 6.26 -1.08
N VAL A 347 18.66 6.69 -0.05
CA VAL A 347 19.25 8.04 0.03
C VAL A 347 20.32 8.23 -1.03
N GLU A 348 21.18 7.23 -1.26
CA GLU A 348 22.20 7.26 -2.31
C GLU A 348 21.57 7.41 -3.69
N LEU A 349 20.52 6.63 -4.00
CA LEU A 349 19.76 6.77 -5.24
C LEU A 349 19.12 8.16 -5.39
N ALA A 350 18.66 8.75 -4.30
CA ALA A 350 18.09 10.09 -4.31
C ALA A 350 19.15 11.18 -4.56
N ARG A 351 20.30 11.11 -3.87
CA ARG A 351 21.42 12.05 -4.05
C ARG A 351 22.10 11.89 -5.43
N GLY A 352 22.13 10.66 -5.95
CA GLY A 352 22.65 10.33 -7.28
C GLY A 352 21.68 10.61 -8.44
N SER A 353 20.46 11.09 -8.16
CA SER A 353 19.47 11.32 -9.21
C SER A 353 19.89 12.44 -10.16
N THR A 354 19.81 12.17 -11.46
CA THR A 354 20.00 13.17 -12.53
C THR A 354 18.68 13.80 -12.99
N ARG A 355 17.55 13.27 -12.52
CA ARG A 355 16.20 13.68 -12.96
C ARG A 355 15.48 14.52 -11.92
N PHE A 356 15.53 14.10 -10.65
CA PHE A 356 14.84 14.76 -9.54
C PHE A 356 15.80 15.71 -8.81
N LEU A 357 16.11 16.83 -9.47
CA LEU A 357 17.15 17.77 -9.01
C LEU A 357 16.74 18.53 -7.75
N LEU A 358 15.45 18.85 -7.60
CA LEU A 358 14.95 19.52 -6.39
C LEU A 358 14.99 18.55 -5.21
N TYR A 359 14.50 17.32 -5.42
CA TYR A 359 14.48 16.30 -4.36
C TYR A 359 15.89 15.97 -3.86
N LYS A 360 16.85 15.90 -4.78
CA LYS A 360 18.27 15.65 -4.50
C LYS A 360 18.87 16.62 -3.49
N GLU A 361 18.38 17.85 -3.40
CA GLU A 361 18.92 18.91 -2.53
C GLU A 361 18.21 19.01 -1.18
N LEU A 362 17.11 18.27 -0.96
CA LEU A 362 16.33 18.34 0.27
C LEU A 362 17.09 17.79 1.48
N ASP A 363 16.66 18.23 2.66
CA ASP A 363 17.06 17.58 3.91
C ASP A 363 16.19 16.34 4.12
N TYR A 364 16.83 15.18 4.22
CA TYR A 364 16.18 13.89 4.44
C TYR A 364 16.03 13.57 5.94
N SER A 365 16.61 14.37 6.83
CA SER A 365 16.38 14.28 8.27
C SER A 365 14.95 14.72 8.62
N VAL A 366 14.41 15.68 7.87
CA VAL A 366 13.03 16.16 7.99
C VAL A 366 12.08 15.19 7.31
N LYS A 367 11.14 14.63 8.09
CA LYS A 367 10.21 13.58 7.66
C LYS A 367 8.76 13.97 7.89
N PRO A 368 8.25 14.97 7.14
CA PRO A 368 6.90 15.46 7.36
C PRO A 368 5.84 14.40 7.04
N CYS A 369 6.13 13.48 6.11
CA CYS A 369 5.22 12.42 5.69
C CYS A 369 5.40 11.10 6.46
N SER A 370 6.02 11.14 7.66
CA SER A 370 6.23 9.95 8.48
C SER A 370 4.92 9.21 8.75
N LEU A 371 4.91 7.90 8.48
CA LEU A 371 3.81 7.00 8.87
C LEU A 371 4.02 6.40 10.27
N MET A 372 5.15 6.71 10.91
CA MET A 372 5.54 6.18 12.22
C MET A 372 5.26 7.15 13.36
N SER A 373 5.02 8.43 13.05
CA SER A 373 4.73 9.49 14.01
C SER A 373 3.58 10.35 13.48
N ASN A 374 2.87 11.04 14.38
CA ASN A 374 1.88 12.03 13.97
C ASN A 374 2.57 13.38 13.81
N SER A 375 2.60 13.92 12.59
CA SER A 375 2.82 15.36 12.39
C SER A 375 1.58 16.09 12.90
N VAL A 376 1.73 17.00 13.85
CA VAL A 376 0.60 17.69 14.48
C VAL A 376 -0.03 18.74 13.54
N ASP A 377 0.74 19.21 12.55
CA ASP A 377 0.41 20.47 11.86
C ASP A 377 -0.24 20.32 10.47
N LEU A 378 -0.27 19.12 9.88
CA LEU A 378 -0.74 18.89 8.51
C LEU A 378 -1.77 17.77 8.41
N THR A 379 -2.86 18.03 7.69
CA THR A 379 -3.84 17.01 7.31
C THR A 379 -3.23 16.01 6.33
N LEU A 380 -3.77 14.79 6.24
CA LEU A 380 -3.28 13.79 5.26
C LEU A 380 -3.29 14.30 3.82
N SER A 381 -4.32 15.08 3.45
CA SER A 381 -4.37 15.69 2.12
C SER A 381 -3.21 16.65 1.89
N GLN A 382 -2.85 17.46 2.89
CA GLN A 382 -1.72 18.38 2.81
C GLN A 382 -0.39 17.63 2.78
N LEU A 383 -0.24 16.56 3.55
CA LEU A 383 0.94 15.68 3.49
C LEU A 383 1.11 15.05 2.10
N GLY A 384 0.03 14.56 1.48
CA GLY A 384 0.08 14.05 0.12
C GLY A 384 0.44 15.12 -0.93
N TRP A 385 0.07 16.38 -0.70
CA TRP A 385 0.56 17.50 -1.52
C TRP A 385 2.05 17.76 -1.26
N LEU A 386 2.46 17.90 -0.01
CA LEU A 386 3.86 18.16 0.35
C LEU A 386 4.80 17.08 -0.21
N PHE A 387 4.42 15.80 -0.13
CA PHE A 387 5.16 14.70 -0.75
C PHE A 387 5.33 14.94 -2.26
N ARG A 388 4.25 15.31 -2.97
CA ARG A 388 4.30 15.58 -4.41
C ARG A 388 5.14 16.79 -4.75
N LEU A 389 5.13 17.84 -3.92
CA LEU A 389 5.98 19.02 -4.11
C LEU A 389 7.46 18.66 -3.92
N ARG A 390 7.78 17.99 -2.81
CA ARG A 390 9.14 17.53 -2.51
C ARG A 390 9.69 16.63 -3.62
N GLY A 391 8.93 15.61 -4.02
CA GLY A 391 9.34 14.63 -5.03
C GLY A 391 9.19 15.07 -6.49
N GLU A 392 8.85 16.34 -6.74
CA GLU A 392 8.60 16.89 -8.08
C GLU A 392 7.49 16.17 -8.88
N LEU A 393 6.54 15.55 -8.18
CA LEU A 393 5.52 14.64 -8.72
C LEU A 393 4.26 15.34 -9.24
N LEU A 394 4.38 16.61 -9.66
CA LEU A 394 3.29 17.35 -10.29
C LEU A 394 3.28 17.09 -11.80
N TYR A 395 2.10 16.89 -12.38
CA TYR A 395 1.93 16.69 -13.82
C TYR A 395 1.94 18.03 -14.60
N LEU A 396 3.03 18.79 -14.48
CA LEU A 396 3.27 20.01 -15.25
C LEU A 396 3.69 19.67 -16.70
N ASN A 397 3.94 20.67 -17.54
CA ASN A 397 4.42 20.47 -18.91
C ASN A 397 5.84 19.88 -18.93
N TYR A 398 6.68 20.22 -17.94
CA TYR A 398 7.90 19.47 -17.68
C TYR A 398 7.69 18.47 -16.55
N THR A 399 8.09 17.22 -16.78
CA THR A 399 8.10 16.17 -15.75
C THR A 399 9.45 15.44 -15.75
N PRO A 400 10.09 15.21 -14.60
CA PRO A 400 11.38 14.49 -14.53
C PRO A 400 11.39 13.08 -15.12
N TRP A 401 10.23 12.42 -15.27
CA TRP A 401 10.12 11.02 -15.70
C TRP A 401 9.70 10.81 -17.16
N VAL A 402 9.25 11.85 -17.88
CA VAL A 402 8.83 11.77 -19.28
C VAL A 402 9.28 13.03 -20.02
N GLU A 403 9.97 12.84 -21.14
CA GLU A 403 10.26 13.92 -22.10
C GLU A 403 9.01 14.23 -22.92
N ARG A 404 8.66 15.51 -23.00
CA ARG A 404 7.50 16.01 -23.76
C ARG A 404 7.96 17.02 -24.79
N SER A 405 7.24 17.07 -25.92
CA SER A 405 7.50 17.99 -27.03
C SER A 405 7.39 19.46 -26.61
N ASN A 406 6.48 19.77 -25.68
CA ASN A 406 6.35 21.09 -25.08
C ASN A 406 6.61 21.03 -23.57
N SER A 407 7.70 21.67 -23.12
CA SER A 407 8.07 21.81 -21.71
C SER A 407 7.89 23.24 -21.18
N GLN A 408 7.40 24.16 -21.99
CA GLN A 408 7.23 25.57 -21.61
C GLN A 408 6.03 25.76 -20.68
N CYS A 409 6.10 26.79 -19.84
CA CYS A 409 5.02 27.19 -18.95
C CYS A 409 3.72 27.43 -19.72
N SER A 410 2.64 26.81 -19.27
CA SER A 410 1.31 27.01 -19.87
C SER A 410 0.73 28.38 -19.53
N LEU A 411 1.14 28.92 -18.38
CA LEU A 411 0.58 30.12 -17.76
C LEU A 411 1.28 31.40 -18.22
N CYS A 412 2.62 31.44 -18.21
CA CYS A 412 3.38 32.67 -18.51
C CYS A 412 4.11 32.59 -19.87
N ASN A 413 4.36 33.74 -20.49
CA ASN A 413 5.12 33.80 -21.75
C ASN A 413 6.62 34.03 -21.55
N SER A 414 7.18 33.69 -20.39
CA SER A 414 8.63 33.79 -20.20
C SER A 414 9.41 32.70 -20.96
N HIS A 415 8.70 31.84 -21.72
CA HIS A 415 9.21 30.61 -22.36
C HIS A 415 10.03 29.73 -21.40
N ALA A 416 9.83 29.91 -20.09
CA ALA A 416 10.53 29.16 -19.07
C ALA A 416 9.99 27.73 -19.02
N ARG A 417 10.86 26.80 -18.63
CA ARG A 417 10.48 25.42 -18.40
C ARG A 417 9.46 25.35 -17.26
N GLU A 418 8.34 24.66 -17.47
CA GLU A 418 7.29 24.46 -16.44
C GLU A 418 7.66 23.34 -15.47
N ASP A 419 8.78 23.48 -14.78
CA ASP A 419 9.14 22.57 -13.70
C ASP A 419 8.56 23.04 -12.35
N VAL A 420 8.73 22.21 -11.32
CA VAL A 420 8.18 22.48 -9.98
C VAL A 420 8.84 23.71 -9.36
N PHE A 421 10.11 23.99 -9.68
CA PHE A 421 10.79 25.19 -9.21
C PHE A 421 10.15 26.44 -9.82
N HIS A 422 10.03 26.53 -11.14
CA HIS A 422 9.39 27.64 -11.83
C HIS A 422 7.96 27.85 -11.35
N PHE A 423 7.17 26.77 -11.28
CA PHE A 423 5.79 26.80 -10.81
C PHE A 423 5.68 27.36 -9.39
N LEU A 424 6.54 26.88 -8.48
CA LEU A 424 6.46 27.29 -7.07
C LEU A 424 7.09 28.64 -6.77
N ALA A 425 8.17 29.01 -7.47
CA ALA A 425 9.05 30.09 -7.06
C ALA A 425 9.09 31.30 -8.01
N GLU A 426 8.86 31.11 -9.32
CA GLU A 426 9.20 32.14 -10.31
C GLU A 426 8.04 32.60 -11.20
N CYS A 427 7.07 31.73 -11.49
CA CYS A 427 5.99 32.02 -12.43
C CYS A 427 5.31 33.35 -12.09
N SER A 428 5.27 34.28 -13.05
CA SER A 428 4.77 35.64 -12.86
C SER A 428 3.26 35.67 -12.64
N ILE A 429 2.51 34.85 -13.37
CA ILE A 429 1.06 34.70 -13.21
C ILE A 429 0.67 34.26 -11.80
N LEU A 430 1.51 33.43 -11.17
CA LEU A 430 1.27 32.92 -9.83
C LEU A 430 1.81 33.85 -8.74
N SER A 431 2.33 35.03 -9.08
CA SER A 431 3.00 35.93 -8.13
C SER A 431 2.07 36.44 -7.03
N GLU A 432 0.84 36.84 -7.38
CA GLU A 432 -0.16 37.32 -6.41
C GLU A 432 -0.63 36.19 -5.49
N LEU A 433 -0.92 35.02 -6.05
CA LEU A 433 -1.25 33.81 -5.28
C LEU A 433 -0.11 33.41 -4.34
N ARG A 434 1.14 33.54 -4.78
CA ARG A 434 2.33 33.26 -3.96
C ARG A 434 2.44 34.28 -2.83
N SER A 435 2.22 35.56 -3.11
CA SER A 435 2.18 36.62 -2.10
C SER A 435 1.16 36.33 -1.00
N LEU A 436 -0.04 35.91 -1.39
CA LEU A 436 -1.15 35.65 -0.46
C LEU A 436 -0.86 34.51 0.53
N TYR A 437 -0.32 33.39 0.05
CA TYR A 437 -0.14 32.19 0.86
C TYR A 437 1.26 32.05 1.46
N VAL A 438 2.26 32.66 0.84
CA VAL A 438 3.67 32.48 1.17
C VAL A 438 4.31 33.80 1.63
N GLY A 439 3.70 34.95 1.37
CA GLY A 439 4.16 36.28 1.80
C GLY A 439 5.20 36.91 0.87
N CYS A 440 5.48 36.31 -0.29
CA CYS A 440 6.47 36.80 -1.24
C CYS A 440 6.09 36.50 -2.70
N ASN A 441 6.53 37.37 -3.61
CA ASN A 441 6.16 37.30 -5.02
C ASN A 441 7.11 36.42 -5.85
N LYS A 442 8.33 36.19 -5.36
CA LYS A 442 9.31 35.24 -5.91
C LYS A 442 10.04 34.59 -4.75
N LEU A 443 10.42 33.32 -4.91
CA LEU A 443 11.22 32.59 -3.94
C LEU A 443 12.63 32.37 -4.49
N SER A 444 13.64 32.59 -3.68
CA SER A 444 14.97 32.06 -3.98
C SER A 444 14.97 30.53 -3.84
N ARG A 445 15.97 29.87 -4.44
CA ARG A 445 16.14 28.42 -4.29
C ARG A 445 16.30 28.01 -2.83
N SER A 446 17.06 28.75 -2.03
CA SER A 446 17.24 28.47 -0.60
C SER A 446 15.94 28.62 0.20
N GLN A 447 15.14 29.66 -0.08
CA GLN A 447 13.84 29.85 0.57
C GLN A 447 12.87 28.72 0.23
N LEU A 448 12.78 28.33 -1.05
CA LEU A 448 11.93 27.21 -1.46
C LEU A 448 12.32 25.92 -0.74
N MET A 449 13.62 25.61 -0.66
CA MET A 449 14.11 24.43 0.05
C MET A 449 13.74 24.46 1.53
N SER A 450 13.87 25.61 2.18
CA SER A 450 13.47 25.76 3.59
C SER A 450 11.98 25.47 3.81
N PHE A 451 11.12 25.97 2.91
CA PHE A 451 9.67 25.74 2.99
C PHE A 451 9.29 24.28 2.74
N LEU A 452 9.96 23.63 1.78
CA LEU A 452 9.79 22.20 1.54
C LEU A 452 10.33 21.34 2.70
N ASN A 453 11.30 21.84 3.48
CA ASN A 453 11.86 21.21 4.67
C ASN A 453 11.14 21.59 5.99
N GLY A 454 10.06 22.39 5.97
CA GLY A 454 9.19 22.55 7.13
C GLY A 454 8.81 23.97 7.51
N GLU A 455 9.61 24.99 7.18
CA GLU A 455 9.49 26.34 7.78
C GLU A 455 8.15 27.06 7.45
N ASN A 456 7.52 26.75 6.31
CA ASN A 456 6.18 27.22 5.96
C ASN A 456 5.42 26.18 5.11
N SER A 457 5.36 24.94 5.59
CA SER A 457 4.76 23.83 4.84
C SER A 457 3.26 24.02 4.55
N ILE A 458 2.52 24.68 5.45
CA ILE A 458 1.09 24.95 5.24
C ILE A 458 0.89 25.95 4.10
N GLY A 459 1.63 27.06 4.12
CA GLY A 459 1.55 28.12 3.11
C GLY A 459 1.88 27.60 1.72
N ILE A 460 3.03 26.92 1.57
CA ILE A 460 3.47 26.39 0.26
C ILE A 460 2.53 25.31 -0.28
N VAL A 461 1.97 24.45 0.58
CA VAL A 461 1.00 23.41 0.16
C VAL A 461 -0.32 24.04 -0.28
N ASN A 462 -0.85 24.99 0.49
CA ASN A 462 -2.09 25.68 0.15
C ASN A 462 -1.93 26.48 -1.14
N PHE A 463 -0.82 27.20 -1.29
CA PHE A 463 -0.44 27.88 -2.53
C PHE A 463 -0.43 26.90 -3.71
N ALA A 464 0.34 25.82 -3.62
CA ALA A 464 0.49 24.88 -4.73
C ALA A 464 -0.83 24.22 -5.12
N ARG A 465 -1.70 23.93 -4.13
CA ARG A 465 -3.03 23.36 -4.38
C ARG A 465 -3.90 24.34 -5.19
N HIS A 466 -3.97 25.61 -4.78
CA HIS A 466 -4.78 26.61 -5.48
C HIS A 466 -4.16 27.00 -6.84
N ALA A 467 -2.83 27.16 -6.91
CA ALA A 467 -2.13 27.40 -8.17
C ALA A 467 -2.33 26.26 -9.16
N TRP A 468 -2.35 25.01 -8.68
CA TRP A 468 -2.61 23.85 -9.53
C TRP A 468 -4.05 23.83 -10.02
N GLN A 469 -5.04 24.14 -9.17
CA GLN A 469 -6.44 24.29 -9.60
C GLN A 469 -6.60 25.43 -10.62
N PHE A 470 -5.97 26.57 -10.37
CA PHE A 470 -5.93 27.72 -11.27
C PHE A 470 -5.38 27.35 -12.66
N ARG A 471 -4.36 26.47 -12.71
CA ARG A 471 -3.79 26.02 -13.97
C ARG A 471 -4.75 25.20 -14.85
N TYR A 472 -5.70 24.47 -14.26
CA TYR A 472 -6.60 23.58 -15.00
C TYR A 472 -8.00 24.16 -15.23
N ASN A 473 -8.40 25.16 -14.45
CA ASN A 473 -9.70 25.82 -14.60
C ASN A 473 -9.50 27.17 -15.29
N LEU A 474 -10.12 27.38 -16.46
CA LEU A 474 -10.37 28.73 -17.00
C LEU A 474 -11.18 29.48 -15.94
N THR A 475 -10.53 30.34 -15.16
CA THR A 475 -11.16 31.06 -14.07
C THR A 475 -11.37 32.50 -14.49
N TYR A 476 -12.61 32.81 -14.86
CA TYR A 476 -13.07 34.18 -15.04
C TYR A 476 -13.13 34.85 -13.67
N PHE A 477 -12.45 35.99 -13.51
CA PHE A 477 -12.52 36.78 -12.29
C PHE A 477 -13.55 37.88 -12.45
N THR A 478 -14.54 37.93 -11.56
CA THR A 478 -15.44 39.09 -11.49
C THR A 478 -14.78 40.18 -10.65
N LEU A 479 -14.45 41.30 -11.30
CA LEU A 479 -13.91 42.50 -10.67
C LEU A 479 -15.05 43.51 -10.45
N ARG A 480 -15.11 44.11 -9.25
CA ARG A 480 -15.90 45.34 -9.03
C ARG A 480 -14.98 46.53 -9.01
N CYS A 481 -15.14 47.42 -9.99
CA CYS A 481 -14.29 48.59 -10.15
C CYS A 481 -15.07 49.88 -9.87
N LYS A 482 -14.46 50.80 -9.13
CA LYS A 482 -14.96 52.17 -8.93
C LYS A 482 -14.05 53.14 -9.69
N LYS A 483 -14.65 54.00 -10.53
CA LYS A 483 -13.94 55.04 -11.27
C LYS A 483 -13.32 56.05 -10.30
N GLN A 484 -12.05 56.38 -10.50
CA GLN A 484 -11.40 57.49 -9.82
C GLN A 484 -11.52 58.73 -10.73
N SER A 485 -12.16 59.78 -10.24
CA SER A 485 -12.39 61.01 -11.01
C SER A 485 -11.12 61.87 -11.03
N ASN A 486 -10.22 61.60 -11.98
CA ASN A 486 -9.18 62.55 -12.37
C ASN A 486 -9.48 63.10 -13.78
N GLY A 487 -9.28 64.40 -13.95
CA GLY A 487 -9.67 65.18 -15.12
C GLY A 487 -9.11 64.65 -16.44
N ASN A 488 -9.92 64.82 -17.48
CA ASN A 488 -9.74 64.55 -18.91
C ASN A 488 -8.38 63.99 -19.33
N GLU A 489 -8.34 62.66 -19.49
CA GLU A 489 -7.82 61.91 -20.67
C GLU A 489 -7.46 60.45 -20.30
N LYS A 490 -7.45 60.08 -19.02
CA LYS A 490 -7.14 58.71 -18.57
C LYS A 490 -8.19 58.16 -17.59
N LEU A 491 -8.77 57.00 -17.92
CA LEU A 491 -9.72 56.29 -17.05
C LEU A 491 -8.95 55.42 -16.05
N THR A 492 -8.87 55.85 -14.79
CA THR A 492 -8.29 55.05 -13.70
C THR A 492 -9.41 54.43 -12.85
N PHE A 493 -9.28 53.13 -12.56
CA PHE A 493 -10.23 52.42 -11.70
C PHE A 493 -9.55 51.83 -10.46
N ASN A 494 -10.26 51.87 -9.33
CA ASN A 494 -9.97 51.07 -8.14
C ASN A 494 -10.84 49.82 -8.18
N CYS A 495 -10.22 48.67 -8.46
CA CYS A 495 -10.92 47.40 -8.58
C CYS A 495 -10.85 46.58 -7.29
N THR A 496 -11.80 45.66 -7.12
CA THR A 496 -11.86 44.67 -6.05
C THR A 496 -12.18 43.32 -6.67
N GLN A 497 -11.30 42.33 -6.48
CA GLN A 497 -11.41 41.00 -7.08
C GLN A 497 -12.18 40.06 -6.16
N ARG A 498 -13.15 39.32 -6.71
CA ARG A 498 -13.78 38.20 -6.00
C ARG A 498 -13.32 36.88 -6.61
N ILE A 499 -12.81 35.98 -5.76
CA ILE A 499 -12.42 34.62 -6.17
C ILE A 499 -13.61 33.68 -5.90
N PRO A 500 -14.00 32.81 -6.85
CA PRO A 500 -15.04 31.83 -6.62
C PRO A 500 -14.71 30.94 -5.41
N GLY A 501 -15.57 30.94 -4.38
CA GLY A 501 -15.43 30.10 -3.18
C GLY A 501 -14.69 30.74 -1.99
N ASN A 502 -14.28 32.02 -2.06
CA ASN A 502 -13.75 32.74 -0.89
C ASN A 502 -14.10 34.25 -0.97
N ASP A 503 -15.11 34.69 -0.22
CA ASP A 503 -15.77 35.99 -0.41
C ASP A 503 -15.07 37.23 0.17
N LYS A 504 -13.83 37.15 0.65
CA LYS A 504 -13.18 38.30 1.30
C LYS A 504 -11.68 38.41 1.02
N ILE A 505 -11.33 38.76 -0.22
CA ILE A 505 -10.01 39.31 -0.53
C ILE A 505 -10.22 40.63 -1.27
N ASN A 506 -9.94 41.76 -0.61
CA ASN A 506 -10.01 43.08 -1.20
C ASN A 506 -8.59 43.51 -1.60
N ILE A 507 -8.23 43.36 -2.87
CA ILE A 507 -6.98 43.89 -3.43
C ILE A 507 -7.33 45.15 -4.21
N GLN A 508 -6.66 46.26 -3.89
CA GLN A 508 -6.79 47.53 -4.61
C GLN A 508 -5.56 47.72 -5.50
N PHE A 509 -5.78 47.92 -6.79
CA PHE A 509 -4.74 48.31 -7.73
C PHE A 509 -5.30 49.34 -8.71
N PRO A 510 -4.49 50.33 -9.13
CA PRO A 510 -4.87 51.25 -10.19
C PRO A 510 -4.88 50.50 -11.53
N LEU A 511 -5.99 50.59 -12.25
CA LEU A 511 -6.16 49.96 -13.55
C LEU A 511 -6.11 51.01 -14.66
N GLU A 512 -5.11 50.93 -15.54
CA GLU A 512 -5.08 51.61 -16.84
C GLU A 512 -5.56 50.64 -17.93
N VAL A 513 -6.52 51.08 -18.75
CA VAL A 513 -7.17 50.25 -19.77
C VAL A 513 -7.29 50.95 -21.12
N THR A 514 -7.08 50.16 -22.17
CA THR A 514 -7.41 50.51 -23.55
C THR A 514 -8.73 49.83 -23.92
N ILE A 515 -9.73 50.59 -24.39
CA ILE A 515 -11.00 50.01 -24.83
C ILE A 515 -10.78 49.34 -26.20
N LEU A 516 -11.00 48.03 -26.28
CA LEU A 516 -10.88 47.26 -27.53
C LEU A 516 -12.20 47.19 -28.30
N GLY A 517 -13.33 47.26 -27.59
CA GLY A 517 -14.66 47.26 -28.19
C GLY A 517 -15.74 47.38 -27.14
N THR A 518 -16.83 48.04 -27.46
CA THR A 518 -18.00 48.17 -26.58
C THR A 518 -19.26 48.24 -27.43
N ASP A 519 -20.34 47.62 -26.97
CA ASP A 519 -21.65 47.75 -27.60
C ASP A 519 -22.47 48.90 -26.99
N TYR A 520 -21.84 49.69 -26.10
CA TYR A 520 -22.42 50.78 -25.31
C TYR A 520 -23.63 50.44 -24.43
N ASN A 521 -24.22 49.26 -24.56
CA ASN A 521 -25.47 48.89 -23.91
C ASN A 521 -25.25 47.79 -22.87
N ASN A 522 -24.46 46.76 -23.17
CA ASN A 522 -24.31 45.58 -22.33
C ASN A 522 -22.88 45.37 -21.84
N TYR A 523 -21.86 45.58 -22.66
CA TYR A 523 -20.48 45.25 -22.31
C TYR A 523 -19.42 46.21 -22.89
N ALA A 524 -18.25 46.20 -22.25
CA ALA A 524 -17.03 46.80 -22.75
C ALA A 524 -15.86 45.82 -22.58
N ILE A 525 -15.20 45.49 -23.68
CA ILE A 525 -13.98 44.70 -23.71
C ILE A 525 -12.81 45.67 -23.67
N MET A 526 -11.95 45.49 -22.68
CA MET A 526 -10.81 46.33 -22.39
C MET A 526 -9.54 45.49 -22.36
N TYR A 527 -8.45 46.05 -22.87
CA TYR A 527 -7.11 45.52 -22.73
C TYR A 527 -6.41 46.26 -21.61
N ARG A 528 -5.90 45.52 -20.63
CA ARG A 528 -5.05 46.00 -19.55
C ARG A 528 -3.61 45.68 -19.88
N CYS A 529 -2.71 46.66 -19.75
CA CYS A 529 -1.26 46.47 -19.80
C CYS A 529 -0.65 47.24 -18.61
N ILE A 530 -0.15 46.55 -17.59
CA ILE A 530 0.43 47.19 -16.39
C ILE A 530 1.92 46.90 -16.30
N LYS A 531 2.73 47.96 -16.16
CA LYS A 531 4.14 47.86 -15.79
C LYS A 531 4.27 47.68 -14.27
N LEU A 532 4.69 46.50 -13.83
CA LEU A 532 4.94 46.26 -12.41
C LEU A 532 6.20 47.04 -11.96
N PRO A 533 6.21 47.64 -10.75
CA PRO A 533 7.38 48.30 -10.16
C PRO A 533 8.68 47.47 -10.28
N GLU A 534 9.85 48.14 -10.36
CA GLU A 534 11.14 47.44 -10.57
C GLU A 534 11.47 46.42 -9.47
N LEU A 535 11.06 46.69 -8.22
CA LEU A 535 11.16 45.75 -7.10
C LEU A 535 10.38 44.43 -7.31
N LEU A 536 9.41 44.43 -8.25
CA LEU A 536 8.52 43.32 -8.61
C LEU A 536 8.94 42.62 -9.91
N GLY A 537 10.12 42.96 -10.46
CA GLY A 537 10.72 42.27 -11.61
C GLY A 537 10.43 42.89 -12.97
N GLY A 538 9.85 44.10 -13.02
CA GLY A 538 9.74 44.92 -14.23
C GLY A 538 8.98 44.30 -15.40
N SER A 539 8.14 43.29 -15.15
CA SER A 539 7.33 42.63 -16.17
C SER A 539 6.04 43.40 -16.44
N PHE A 540 5.57 43.32 -17.69
CA PHE A 540 4.26 43.82 -18.08
C PHE A 540 3.22 42.71 -17.90
N GLU A 541 2.07 43.04 -17.31
CA GLU A 541 0.91 42.16 -17.30
C GLU A 541 -0.13 42.63 -18.30
N ASP A 542 -0.39 41.79 -19.29
CA ASP A 542 -1.32 42.01 -20.39
C ASP A 542 -2.54 41.11 -20.18
N ASN A 543 -3.72 41.67 -19.91
CA ASN A 543 -4.93 40.89 -19.66
C ASN A 543 -6.14 41.50 -20.39
N LEU A 544 -7.09 40.64 -20.78
CA LEU A 544 -8.41 41.07 -21.25
C LEU A 544 -9.34 41.28 -20.05
N LEU A 545 -10.10 42.36 -20.06
CA LEU A 545 -11.10 42.68 -19.06
C LEU A 545 -12.44 42.92 -19.75
N VAL A 546 -13.43 42.08 -19.46
CA VAL A 546 -14.80 42.23 -19.97
C VAL A 546 -15.65 42.82 -18.85
N LEU A 547 -16.14 44.05 -19.05
CA LEU A 547 -17.04 44.72 -18.13
C LEU A 547 -18.46 44.56 -18.63
N HIS A 548 -19.31 43.91 -17.84
CA HIS A 548 -20.76 43.92 -18.02
C HIS A 548 -21.35 45.14 -17.31
N ARG A 549 -22.24 45.87 -18.00
CA ARG A 549 -23.02 46.97 -17.38
C ARG A 549 -24.13 46.43 -16.48
N ASP A 550 -24.63 45.24 -16.80
CA ASP A 550 -25.58 44.49 -15.97
C ASP A 550 -24.83 43.56 -15.02
N ASN A 551 -25.08 43.73 -13.71
CA ASN A 551 -24.43 42.96 -12.65
C ASN A 551 -24.96 41.52 -12.52
N SER A 552 -26.01 41.17 -13.26
CA SER A 552 -26.63 39.85 -13.28
C SER A 552 -26.11 38.93 -14.40
N LYS A 553 -25.43 39.49 -15.41
CA LYS A 553 -24.79 38.72 -16.49
C LYS A 553 -23.35 38.38 -16.12
N THR A 554 -23.11 37.10 -15.82
CA THR A 554 -21.79 36.56 -15.45
C THR A 554 -21.21 35.59 -16.48
N GLU A 555 -21.96 35.24 -17.51
CA GLU A 555 -21.53 34.34 -18.58
C GLU A 555 -21.14 35.15 -19.81
N ASP A 556 -19.87 35.00 -20.22
CA ASP A 556 -19.31 35.61 -21.40
C ASP A 556 -19.61 34.74 -22.63
N ASP A 557 -20.19 35.33 -23.69
CA ASP A 557 -20.34 34.64 -24.97
C ASP A 557 -19.01 34.72 -25.75
N ASP A 558 -18.20 33.67 -25.65
CA ASP A 558 -16.85 33.54 -26.22
C ASP A 558 -16.78 33.93 -27.72
N THR A 559 -17.88 33.80 -28.45
CA THR A 559 -17.98 34.15 -29.87
C THR A 559 -17.85 35.66 -30.13
N THR A 560 -18.45 36.48 -29.27
CA THR A 560 -18.43 37.96 -29.43
C THR A 560 -17.06 38.53 -29.08
N ILE A 561 -16.44 38.00 -28.03
CA ILE A 561 -15.07 38.36 -27.62
C ILE A 561 -14.06 37.94 -28.70
N SER A 562 -14.21 36.72 -29.24
CA SER A 562 -13.33 36.21 -30.28
C SER A 562 -13.42 37.02 -31.58
N ASN A 563 -14.62 37.48 -31.97
CA ASN A 563 -14.81 38.31 -33.16
C ASN A 563 -14.18 39.70 -33.02
N ILE A 564 -14.32 40.34 -31.85
CA ILE A 564 -13.70 41.65 -31.58
C ILE A 564 -12.17 41.54 -31.55
N LEU A 565 -11.64 40.46 -30.96
CA LEU A 565 -10.21 40.20 -30.95
C LEU A 565 -9.65 39.90 -32.35
N GLN A 566 -10.36 39.09 -33.16
CA GLN A 566 -9.97 38.85 -34.56
C GLN A 566 -9.95 40.13 -35.39
N GLY A 567 -10.91 41.04 -35.19
CA GLY A 567 -10.94 42.34 -35.87
C GLY A 567 -9.74 43.24 -35.55
N GLN A 568 -9.08 43.00 -34.42
CA GLN A 568 -7.85 43.70 -33.98
C GLN A 568 -6.58 42.87 -34.22
N GLY A 569 -6.66 41.74 -34.94
CA GLY A 569 -5.54 40.83 -35.18
C GLY A 569 -5.04 40.06 -33.95
N LEU A 570 -5.79 40.09 -32.85
CA LEU A 570 -5.47 39.40 -31.59
C LEU A 570 -6.24 38.08 -31.49
N LYS A 571 -5.62 37.07 -30.87
CA LYS A 571 -6.31 35.82 -30.51
C LYS A 571 -6.42 35.72 -28.99
N LEU A 572 -7.49 35.13 -28.47
CA LEU A 572 -7.65 34.92 -27.01
C LEU A 572 -6.42 34.19 -26.42
N GLU A 573 -5.88 33.22 -27.15
CA GLU A 573 -4.68 32.46 -26.82
C GLU A 573 -3.38 33.28 -26.80
N SER A 574 -3.36 34.45 -27.45
CA SER A 574 -2.22 35.36 -27.53
C SER A 574 -2.13 36.35 -26.35
N LEU A 575 -3.19 36.44 -25.53
CA LEU A 575 -3.31 37.35 -24.39
C LEU A 575 -2.80 36.70 -23.10
N LYS A 576 -1.51 36.39 -23.08
CA LYS A 576 -0.79 35.89 -21.90
C LYS A 576 0.24 36.94 -21.45
N SER A 577 0.66 36.97 -20.19
CA SER A 577 1.65 37.96 -19.72
C SER A 577 3.02 37.80 -20.40
N ARG A 578 3.56 38.89 -20.96
CA ARG A 578 4.81 38.95 -21.74
C ARG A 578 5.89 39.79 -21.03
N LYS A 579 7.16 39.47 -21.23
CA LYS A 579 8.29 40.24 -20.69
C LYS A 579 8.83 41.19 -21.76
N GLY A 580 8.97 42.48 -21.46
CA GLY A 580 9.62 43.46 -22.35
C GLY A 580 8.81 43.93 -23.56
N VAL A 581 7.48 43.87 -23.51
CA VAL A 581 6.60 44.40 -24.57
C VAL A 581 6.18 45.81 -24.19
N GLU A 582 6.38 46.78 -25.08
CA GLU A 582 5.76 48.10 -24.96
C GLU A 582 4.26 47.97 -25.17
N CYS A 583 3.46 48.54 -24.27
CA CYS A 583 2.00 48.50 -24.41
C CYS A 583 1.60 49.06 -25.78
N PRO A 584 0.71 48.39 -26.54
CA PRO A 584 0.25 48.89 -27.82
C PRO A 584 -0.31 50.31 -27.65
N PRO A 585 0.02 51.24 -28.56
CA PRO A 585 -0.54 52.59 -28.52
C PRO A 585 -2.06 52.50 -28.58
N LEU A 586 -2.73 53.38 -27.84
CA LEU A 586 -4.19 53.51 -27.88
C LEU A 586 -4.65 53.62 -29.34
N PRO A 587 -5.69 52.89 -29.77
CA PRO A 587 -6.26 53.10 -31.09
C PRO A 587 -6.65 54.59 -31.19
N PRO A 588 -6.36 55.25 -32.32
CA PRO A 588 -6.72 56.65 -32.49
C PRO A 588 -8.22 56.81 -32.25
N SER A 589 -8.59 57.80 -31.45
CA SER A 589 -9.99 58.15 -31.23
C SER A 589 -10.58 58.55 -32.59
N GLU A 590 -11.28 57.65 -33.27
CA GLU A 590 -12.23 58.08 -34.29
C GLU A 590 -13.36 58.80 -33.57
N LYS A 591 -13.20 60.12 -33.48
CA LYS A 591 -14.26 61.04 -33.10
C LYS A 591 -15.36 60.95 -34.15
N ASN A 592 -16.36 60.13 -33.90
CA ASN A 592 -17.73 60.39 -34.33
C ASN A 592 -18.59 60.17 -33.09
N PHE A 593 -18.92 61.31 -32.47
CA PHE A 593 -19.30 61.50 -31.07
C PHE A 593 -20.64 60.88 -30.66
#